data_AF-A0A945S0X9-F1
#
_entry.id   AF-A0A945S0X9-F1
#
_cell.length_a   1.000
_cell.length_b   1.000
_cell.length_c   1.000
_cell.angle_alpha   90.00
_cell.angle_beta   90.00
_cell.angle_gamma   90.00
#
_symmetry.space_group_name_H-M   'P 1'
#
loop_
_entity.id
_entity.type
_entity.pdbx_description
1 polymer ?
#
loop_
_entity_poly.entity_id
_entity_poly.type
_entity_poly.pdbx_seq_one_letter_code
_entity_poly.pdbx_strand_id
1 'polypeptide(L)'
;MKTPIAALAMGIVLTLSAAAQDASPGWVTLVDGETLNGWTQLNGKATYEVVDATIVGHTAEGSPNSFLCTDKQYGDFELEFEVKCDKGLNSGVQIRSLTKPRKDGTPNPKGRINGPQVEIASGPGPAGFIYGEATGRGWLSPEPKSKDPKVKRHPHFKNDDWNQYRIVARGARIQTWINGQPIADLTDQKILETHPTGVIGLQVHSIRKGRGPFKVAWRNIRIRELK
;
A
#
# COMPACT_ATOMS: atom_id res chain seq x y z
N MET A 1 -21.61 -71.27 -3.06
CA MET A 1 -21.65 -69.94 -3.71
C MET A 1 -20.71 -69.01 -2.94
N LYS A 2 -19.88 -68.21 -3.62
CA LYS A 2 -18.98 -67.23 -2.99
C LYS A 2 -19.23 -65.87 -3.65
N THR A 3 -19.61 -64.87 -2.87
CA THR A 3 -19.86 -63.50 -3.31
C THR A 3 -18.56 -62.70 -3.26
N PRO A 4 -18.16 -61.95 -4.31
CA PRO A 4 -17.01 -61.06 -4.24
C PRO A 4 -17.37 -59.74 -3.54
N ILE A 5 -16.47 -59.23 -2.71
CA ILE A 5 -16.57 -57.88 -2.13
C ILE A 5 -15.91 -56.91 -3.09
N ALA A 6 -16.66 -55.93 -3.60
CA ALA A 6 -16.10 -54.85 -4.41
C ALA A 6 -15.48 -53.77 -3.50
N ALA A 7 -14.17 -53.55 -3.61
CA ALA A 7 -13.50 -52.45 -2.92
C ALA A 7 -13.71 -51.14 -3.69
N LEU A 8 -14.41 -50.18 -3.08
CA LEU A 8 -14.63 -48.86 -3.66
C LEU A 8 -13.42 -47.97 -3.39
N ALA A 9 -12.55 -47.80 -4.39
CA ALA A 9 -11.41 -46.89 -4.32
C ALA A 9 -11.88 -45.43 -4.41
N MET A 10 -11.97 -44.75 -3.27
CA MET A 10 -12.38 -43.34 -3.19
C MET A 10 -11.19 -42.43 -3.55
N GLY A 11 -11.09 -42.06 -4.83
CA GLY A 11 -10.04 -41.18 -5.33
C GLY A 11 -10.17 -39.76 -4.79
N ILE A 12 -9.20 -39.32 -3.98
CA ILE A 12 -9.09 -37.93 -3.54
C ILE A 12 -8.59 -37.09 -4.72
N VAL A 13 -9.47 -36.28 -5.30
CA VAL A 13 -9.11 -35.28 -6.31
C VAL A 13 -8.55 -34.04 -5.60
N LEU A 14 -7.23 -33.99 -5.47
CA LEU A 14 -6.51 -32.77 -5.06
C LEU A 14 -6.55 -31.76 -6.20
N THR A 15 -7.55 -30.88 -6.20
CA THR A 15 -7.57 -29.71 -7.07
C THR A 15 -6.52 -28.70 -6.60
N LEU A 16 -5.30 -28.76 -7.16
CA LEU A 16 -4.39 -27.62 -7.09
C LEU A 16 -5.00 -26.46 -7.86
N SER A 17 -5.63 -25.54 -7.15
CA SER A 17 -6.06 -24.26 -7.71
C SER A 17 -4.84 -23.36 -7.89
N ALA A 18 -4.06 -23.61 -8.95
CA ALA A 18 -3.02 -22.69 -9.37
C ALA A 18 -3.65 -21.32 -9.62
N ALA A 19 -3.28 -20.32 -8.82
CA ALA A 19 -3.75 -18.95 -9.01
C ALA A 19 -3.29 -18.50 -10.41
N ALA A 20 -4.24 -18.30 -11.31
CA ALA A 20 -3.97 -17.83 -12.65
C ALA A 20 -3.36 -16.42 -12.55
N GLN A 21 -2.04 -16.34 -12.71
CA GLN A 21 -1.32 -15.09 -12.66
C GLN A 21 -1.72 -14.30 -13.90
N ASP A 22 -2.50 -13.24 -13.69
CA ASP A 22 -3.07 -12.38 -14.73
C ASP A 22 -1.94 -11.71 -15.55
N ALA A 23 -1.46 -12.41 -16.58
CA ALA A 23 -0.32 -12.04 -17.40
C ALA A 23 -0.65 -10.91 -18.40
N SER A 24 -1.28 -9.85 -17.91
CA SER A 24 -1.46 -8.60 -18.64
C SER A 24 -0.07 -7.98 -18.91
N PRO A 25 0.31 -7.68 -20.15
CA PRO A 25 1.67 -7.26 -20.49
C PRO A 25 2.18 -6.06 -19.66
N GLY A 26 3.35 -6.27 -19.05
CA GLY A 26 4.06 -5.26 -18.25
C GLY A 26 3.66 -5.18 -16.78
N TRP A 27 2.66 -5.91 -16.31
CA TRP A 27 2.33 -5.98 -14.89
C TRP A 27 3.19 -7.00 -14.13
N VAL A 28 3.63 -6.62 -12.94
CA VAL A 28 4.37 -7.45 -11.99
C VAL A 28 3.61 -7.47 -10.67
N THR A 29 3.24 -8.67 -10.20
CA THR A 29 2.67 -8.86 -8.85
C THR A 29 3.77 -8.67 -7.80
N LEU A 30 3.50 -7.88 -6.76
CA LEU A 30 4.45 -7.57 -5.68
C LEU A 30 4.28 -8.43 -4.43
N VAL A 31 3.26 -9.29 -4.38
CA VAL A 31 3.02 -10.26 -3.30
C VAL A 31 2.75 -11.61 -3.95
N ASP A 32 3.71 -12.53 -3.87
CA ASP A 32 3.60 -13.89 -4.44
C ASP A 32 2.51 -14.73 -3.77
N GLY A 33 2.27 -14.44 -2.49
CA GLY A 33 1.20 -14.98 -1.68
C GLY A 33 1.67 -15.83 -0.50
N GLU A 34 2.97 -16.10 -0.43
CA GLU A 34 3.59 -16.97 0.58
C GLU A 34 4.65 -16.24 1.42
N THR A 35 5.28 -15.19 0.89
CA THR A 35 6.44 -14.54 1.53
C THR A 35 6.42 -13.02 1.46
N LEU A 36 7.28 -12.39 2.27
CA LEU A 36 7.64 -10.97 2.14
C LEU A 36 8.94 -10.78 1.33
N ASN A 37 9.26 -11.70 0.41
CA ASN A 37 10.44 -11.57 -0.44
C ASN A 37 10.33 -10.30 -1.32
N GLY A 38 11.43 -9.57 -1.45
CA GLY A 38 11.43 -8.26 -2.13
C GLY A 38 10.88 -7.11 -1.29
N TRP A 39 10.60 -7.32 0.01
CA TRP A 39 10.18 -6.28 0.94
C TRP A 39 11.07 -6.21 2.19
N THR A 40 11.44 -4.99 2.57
CA THR A 40 12.18 -4.69 3.81
C THR A 40 11.34 -3.80 4.72
N GLN A 41 11.20 -4.19 6.00
CA GLN A 41 10.58 -3.33 7.02
C GLN A 41 11.54 -2.20 7.44
N LEU A 42 11.05 -0.96 7.35
CA LEU A 42 11.76 0.27 7.67
C LEU A 42 10.92 1.14 8.61
N ASN A 43 11.58 1.85 9.53
CA ASN A 43 10.99 2.62 10.63
C ASN A 43 10.08 1.83 11.58
N GLY A 44 10.07 2.25 12.85
CA GLY A 44 9.12 1.73 13.85
C GLY A 44 9.26 0.22 14.12
N LYS A 45 8.18 -0.37 14.62
CA LYS A 45 8.10 -1.71 15.21
C LYS A 45 6.79 -2.44 14.88
N ALA A 46 5.98 -1.94 13.95
CA ALA A 46 4.82 -2.70 13.47
C ALA A 46 5.28 -4.03 12.85
N THR A 47 4.51 -5.08 13.06
CA THR A 47 4.75 -6.38 12.43
C THR A 47 3.99 -6.48 11.12
N TYR A 48 4.55 -7.26 10.19
CA TYR A 48 3.93 -7.59 8.91
C TYR A 48 4.02 -9.10 8.72
N GLU A 49 2.95 -9.71 8.22
CA GLU A 49 2.86 -11.13 7.89
C GLU A 49 2.09 -11.31 6.58
N VAL A 50 2.22 -12.48 5.95
CA VAL A 50 1.38 -12.88 4.81
C VAL A 50 0.41 -13.96 5.29
N VAL A 51 -0.88 -13.74 5.03
CA VAL A 51 -1.97 -14.69 5.31
C VAL A 51 -2.86 -14.71 4.08
N ASP A 52 -3.09 -15.87 3.47
CA ASP A 52 -3.96 -16.05 2.30
C ASP A 52 -3.69 -15.00 1.18
N ALA A 53 -2.44 -14.93 0.74
CA ALA A 53 -1.91 -13.96 -0.22
C ALA A 53 -2.17 -12.46 0.10
N THR A 54 -2.40 -12.15 1.37
CA THR A 54 -2.65 -10.81 1.88
C THR A 54 -1.53 -10.40 2.84
N ILE A 55 -0.87 -9.27 2.60
CA ILE A 55 0.01 -8.65 3.60
C ILE A 55 -0.88 -8.05 4.69
N VAL A 56 -0.69 -8.47 5.94
CA VAL A 56 -1.37 -7.91 7.11
C VAL A 56 -0.33 -7.19 7.98
N GLY A 57 -0.53 -5.88 8.17
CA GLY A 57 0.26 -5.06 9.08
C GLY A 57 -0.46 -4.79 10.39
N HIS A 58 0.20 -5.03 11.53
CA HIS A 58 -0.36 -4.83 12.87
C HIS A 58 0.33 -3.69 13.62
N THR A 59 -0.46 -2.83 14.27
CA THR A 59 0.07 -1.70 15.04
C THR A 59 0.84 -2.13 16.28
N ALA A 60 1.97 -1.47 16.55
CA ALA A 60 2.74 -1.61 17.79
C ALA A 60 2.60 -0.36 18.67
N GLU A 61 2.23 -0.53 19.94
CA GLU A 61 2.05 0.60 20.86
C GLU A 61 3.36 1.38 21.10
N GLY A 62 3.28 2.72 21.06
CA GLY A 62 4.45 3.58 21.27
C GLY A 62 5.50 3.53 20.14
N SER A 63 5.24 2.77 19.06
CA SER A 63 6.04 2.82 17.85
C SER A 63 5.77 4.11 17.06
N PRO A 64 6.78 4.72 16.41
CA PRO A 64 6.53 5.63 15.30
C PRO A 64 5.92 4.87 14.10
N ASN A 65 5.51 5.61 13.06
CA ASN A 65 5.02 5.04 11.81
C ASN A 65 6.06 4.05 11.26
N SER A 66 5.58 2.89 10.83
CA SER A 66 6.38 1.81 10.27
C SER A 66 5.98 1.62 8.81
N PHE A 67 6.92 1.18 7.97
CA PHE A 67 6.69 0.96 6.55
C PHE A 67 7.25 -0.40 6.15
N LEU A 68 6.49 -1.18 5.40
CA LEU A 68 7.02 -2.32 4.66
C LEU A 68 7.29 -1.83 3.23
N CYS A 69 8.56 -1.75 2.84
CA CYS A 69 9.00 -1.10 1.60
C CYS A 69 9.53 -2.10 0.59
N THR A 70 9.25 -1.90 -0.70
CA THR A 70 9.85 -2.70 -1.76
C THR A 70 11.36 -2.49 -1.83
N ASP A 71 12.13 -3.56 -2.02
CA ASP A 71 13.58 -3.46 -2.22
C ASP A 71 13.92 -2.80 -3.56
N LYS A 72 13.06 -3.00 -4.58
CA LYS A 72 13.11 -2.29 -5.85
C LYS A 72 12.53 -0.87 -5.73
N GLN A 73 13.16 0.07 -6.41
CA GLN A 73 12.64 1.43 -6.62
C GLN A 73 11.96 1.56 -7.99
N TYR A 74 10.97 2.46 -8.07
CA TYR A 74 10.16 2.72 -9.26
C TYR A 74 10.11 4.22 -9.56
N GLY A 75 10.11 4.57 -10.85
CA GLY A 75 9.97 5.94 -11.35
C GLY A 75 8.57 6.22 -11.85
N ASP A 76 8.39 6.22 -13.17
CA ASP A 76 7.06 6.29 -13.79
C ASP A 76 6.39 4.90 -13.76
N PHE A 77 5.19 4.83 -13.18
CA PHE A 77 4.48 3.58 -12.97
C PHE A 77 2.96 3.75 -12.87
N GLU A 78 2.27 2.63 -13.00
CA GLU A 78 0.89 2.42 -12.61
C GLU A 78 0.84 1.31 -11.55
N LEU A 79 0.24 1.60 -10.39
CA LEU A 79 0.16 0.71 -9.23
C LEU A 79 -1.30 0.48 -8.89
N GLU A 80 -1.68 -0.79 -8.75
CA GLU A 80 -2.99 -1.22 -8.28
C GLU A 80 -2.84 -2.11 -7.05
N PHE A 81 -3.78 -1.98 -6.11
CA PHE A 81 -3.89 -2.85 -4.95
C PHE A 81 -5.30 -2.79 -4.38
N GLU A 82 -5.65 -3.78 -3.57
CA GLU A 82 -6.81 -3.70 -2.68
C GLU A 82 -6.34 -3.50 -1.24
N VAL A 83 -7.07 -2.69 -0.47
CA VAL A 83 -6.79 -2.46 0.95
C VAL A 83 -8.06 -2.53 1.81
N LYS A 84 -7.91 -3.10 3.01
CA LYS A 84 -8.89 -3.05 4.09
C LYS A 84 -8.19 -2.54 5.35
N CYS A 85 -8.72 -1.48 5.97
CA CYS A 85 -8.12 -0.83 7.13
C CYS A 85 -9.15 -0.71 8.26
N ASP A 86 -8.74 -1.00 9.49
CA ASP A 86 -9.59 -0.81 10.67
C ASP A 86 -9.94 0.67 10.85
N LYS A 87 -11.20 0.97 11.21
CA LYS A 87 -11.73 2.36 11.27
C LYS A 87 -10.93 3.31 12.16
N GLY A 88 -10.27 2.79 13.20
CA GLY A 88 -9.49 3.55 14.17
C GLY A 88 -8.06 3.86 13.71
N LEU A 89 -7.64 3.34 12.57
CA LEU A 89 -6.30 3.47 12.01
C LEU A 89 -6.30 4.39 10.77
N ASN A 90 -5.25 5.21 10.66
CA ASN A 90 -4.83 5.84 9.41
C ASN A 90 -3.67 5.02 8.84
N SER A 91 -3.53 5.01 7.52
CA SER A 91 -2.48 4.32 6.80
C SER A 91 -2.21 5.08 5.50
N GLY A 92 -1.31 4.57 4.66
CA GLY A 92 -1.07 5.10 3.33
C GLY A 92 -0.09 4.23 2.57
N VAL A 93 0.01 4.47 1.27
CA VAL A 93 1.03 3.88 0.40
C VAL A 93 2.00 4.97 -0.03
N GLN A 94 3.23 4.85 0.44
CA GLN A 94 4.38 5.62 -0.02
C GLN A 94 4.66 5.30 -1.49
N ILE A 95 4.93 6.32 -2.28
CA ILE A 95 5.22 6.21 -3.71
C ILE A 95 6.46 7.03 -4.04
N ARG A 96 7.43 6.47 -4.78
CA ARG A 96 8.74 7.10 -5.06
C ARG A 96 9.49 7.58 -3.80
N SER A 97 9.17 7.04 -2.63
CA SER A 97 9.74 7.53 -1.38
C SER A 97 11.16 7.03 -1.18
N LEU A 98 11.95 7.81 -0.46
CA LEU A 98 13.35 7.54 -0.18
C LEU A 98 13.58 7.53 1.34
N THR A 99 14.69 6.94 1.77
CA THR A 99 15.15 7.04 3.16
C THR A 99 15.97 8.31 3.35
N LYS A 100 15.61 9.16 4.32
CA LYS A 100 16.39 10.38 4.62
C LYS A 100 17.87 10.07 4.86
N PRO A 101 18.80 10.82 4.24
CA PRO A 101 20.23 10.67 4.50
C PRO A 101 20.59 10.98 5.96
N ARG A 102 21.83 10.68 6.33
CA ARG A 102 22.41 11.11 7.61
C ARG A 102 22.55 12.63 7.66
N LYS A 103 22.84 13.18 8.85
CA LYS A 103 23.03 14.63 9.05
C LYS A 103 24.19 15.22 8.23
N ASP A 104 25.19 14.39 7.91
CA ASP A 104 26.34 14.72 7.06
C ASP A 104 26.04 14.59 5.54
N GLY A 105 24.80 14.27 5.16
CA GLY A 105 24.38 14.10 3.76
C GLY A 105 24.64 12.70 3.18
N THR A 106 25.34 11.80 3.89
CA THR A 106 25.62 10.45 3.38
C THR A 106 24.37 9.56 3.35
N PRO A 107 24.30 8.55 2.44
CA PRO A 107 23.17 7.64 2.37
C PRO A 107 22.90 6.91 3.69
N ASN A 108 21.62 6.70 3.99
CA ASN A 108 21.18 5.96 5.16
C ASN A 108 20.05 4.99 4.78
N PRO A 109 20.36 3.73 4.41
CA PRO A 109 19.35 2.73 4.03
C PRO A 109 18.34 2.38 5.13
N LYS A 110 18.60 2.79 6.39
CA LYS A 110 17.66 2.68 7.53
C LYS A 110 17.18 4.05 8.01
N GLY A 111 17.28 5.07 7.16
CA GLY A 111 16.78 6.42 7.41
C GLY A 111 15.26 6.48 7.40
N ARG A 112 14.69 7.56 7.95
CA ARG A 112 13.24 7.74 7.94
C ARG A 112 12.73 7.86 6.50
N ILE A 113 11.76 7.04 6.14
CA ILE A 113 11.04 7.16 4.87
C ILE A 113 10.44 8.57 4.72
N ASN A 114 10.65 9.18 3.55
CA ASN A 114 10.10 10.46 3.16
C ASN A 114 9.74 10.46 1.66
N GLY A 115 8.65 11.16 1.32
CA GLY A 115 8.19 11.29 -0.06
C GLY A 115 6.67 11.46 -0.13
N PRO A 116 6.08 11.37 -1.32
CA PRO A 116 4.63 11.37 -1.48
C PRO A 116 4.01 10.06 -0.95
N GLN A 117 2.93 10.20 -0.19
CA GLN A 117 2.08 9.14 0.34
C GLN A 117 0.66 9.34 -0.20
N VAL A 118 0.05 8.28 -0.71
CA VAL A 118 -1.39 8.23 -1.01
C VAL A 118 -2.12 7.69 0.22
N GLU A 119 -3.04 8.47 0.78
CA GLU A 119 -3.67 8.18 2.07
C GLU A 119 -4.66 7.00 2.05
N ILE A 120 -4.74 6.29 3.17
CA ILE A 120 -5.74 5.28 3.48
C ILE A 120 -6.40 5.67 4.80
N ALA A 121 -7.68 6.04 4.75
CA ALA A 121 -8.42 6.52 5.91
C ALA A 121 -9.93 6.25 5.76
N SER A 122 -10.62 6.10 6.89
CA SER A 122 -12.07 5.86 6.93
C SER A 122 -12.88 6.93 6.18
N GLY A 123 -13.88 6.49 5.42
CA GLY A 123 -14.85 7.35 4.73
C GLY A 123 -15.96 7.89 5.67
N PRO A 124 -16.48 9.11 5.44
CA PRO A 124 -15.96 10.12 4.54
C PRO A 124 -14.64 10.70 5.07
N GLY A 125 -13.61 10.78 4.24
CA GLY A 125 -12.25 11.07 4.70
C GLY A 125 -11.31 11.54 3.60
N PRO A 126 -10.02 11.72 3.92
CA PRO A 126 -8.99 12.17 2.99
C PRO A 126 -8.31 11.03 2.21
N ALA A 127 -8.94 9.85 2.13
CA ALA A 127 -8.39 8.68 1.45
C ALA A 127 -8.02 9.02 0.00
N GLY A 128 -6.91 8.52 -0.53
CA GLY A 128 -6.51 8.77 -1.92
C GLY A 128 -5.94 10.17 -2.21
N PHE A 129 -6.08 11.14 -1.31
CA PHE A 129 -5.34 12.40 -1.39
C PHE A 129 -3.85 12.18 -1.06
N ILE A 130 -3.01 13.14 -1.47
CA ILE A 130 -1.56 12.97 -1.50
C ILE A 130 -0.90 13.82 -0.41
N TYR A 131 -0.25 13.18 0.55
CA TYR A 131 0.50 13.80 1.65
C TYR A 131 2.01 13.67 1.43
N GLY A 132 2.79 14.69 1.81
CA GLY A 132 4.25 14.67 1.71
C GLY A 132 4.89 14.18 3.00
N GLU A 133 4.84 12.87 3.28
CA GLU A 133 5.37 12.28 4.51
C GLU A 133 6.83 12.65 4.74
N ALA A 134 7.11 13.20 5.92
CA ALA A 134 8.40 13.72 6.34
C ALA A 134 9.09 14.74 5.38
N THR A 135 8.45 15.17 4.28
CA THR A 135 9.01 16.14 3.31
C THR A 135 9.06 17.57 3.84
N GLY A 136 8.32 17.87 4.91
CA GLY A 136 8.10 19.23 5.41
C GLY A 136 7.05 20.03 4.63
N ARG A 137 6.45 19.46 3.57
CA ARG A 137 5.46 20.15 2.72
C ARG A 137 4.00 19.96 3.14
N GLY A 138 3.73 19.00 4.03
CA GLY A 138 2.36 18.65 4.44
C GLY A 138 1.55 18.04 3.28
N TRP A 139 0.26 18.38 3.19
CA TRP A 139 -0.57 17.98 2.06
C TRP A 139 0.01 18.50 0.74
N LEU A 140 0.20 17.61 -0.23
CA LEU A 140 0.68 17.96 -1.57
C LEU A 140 -0.52 18.32 -2.45
N SER A 141 -1.51 17.43 -2.52
CA SER A 141 -2.76 17.71 -3.23
C SER A 141 -3.56 18.84 -2.53
N PRO A 142 -4.37 19.62 -3.29
CA PRO A 142 -5.02 20.84 -2.78
C PRO A 142 -6.30 20.57 -1.96
N GLU A 143 -6.99 19.46 -2.20
CA GLU A 143 -8.33 19.17 -1.69
C GLU A 143 -8.37 19.17 -0.14
N PRO A 144 -7.43 18.54 0.58
CA PRO A 144 -7.34 18.59 2.05
C PRO A 144 -7.18 20.00 2.64
N LYS A 145 -6.81 21.00 1.84
CA LYS A 145 -6.61 22.40 2.27
C LYS A 145 -7.87 23.26 2.11
N SER A 146 -8.79 22.87 1.21
CA SER A 146 -9.75 23.71 0.45
C SER A 146 -10.90 24.43 1.21
N LYS A 147 -10.78 24.63 2.52
CA LYS A 147 -11.87 25.00 3.48
C LYS A 147 -13.09 24.06 3.48
N ASP A 148 -13.85 23.96 2.38
CA ASP A 148 -15.10 23.20 2.22
C ASP A 148 -14.95 21.72 2.66
N PRO A 149 -15.78 21.22 3.60
CA PRO A 149 -15.80 19.82 4.00
C PRO A 149 -16.03 18.82 2.87
N LYS A 150 -16.80 19.17 1.84
CA LYS A 150 -17.12 18.30 0.68
C LYS A 150 -15.95 18.11 -0.27
N VAL A 151 -15.01 19.07 -0.29
CA VAL A 151 -13.76 18.96 -1.04
C VAL A 151 -12.70 18.25 -0.19
N LYS A 152 -12.60 18.57 1.10
CA LYS A 152 -11.63 17.97 2.03
C LYS A 152 -11.87 16.49 2.35
N ARG A 153 -13.08 15.97 2.14
CA ARG A 153 -13.50 14.61 2.51
C ARG A 153 -14.53 14.09 1.53
N HIS A 154 -14.36 12.85 1.08
CA HIS A 154 -15.29 12.17 0.16
C HIS A 154 -15.67 10.77 0.72
N PRO A 155 -16.82 10.18 0.33
CA PRO A 155 -17.32 8.91 0.87
C PRO A 155 -16.86 7.66 0.11
N HIS A 156 -15.95 7.78 -0.88
CA HIS A 156 -15.65 6.67 -1.80
C HIS A 156 -14.86 5.51 -1.19
N PHE A 157 -14.26 5.68 -0.01
CA PHE A 157 -13.70 4.58 0.79
C PHE A 157 -14.79 3.88 1.60
N LYS A 158 -15.02 2.61 1.30
CA LYS A 158 -15.94 1.71 2.03
C LYS A 158 -15.30 1.28 3.35
N ASN A 159 -15.87 1.69 4.47
CA ASN A 159 -15.41 1.23 5.78
C ASN A 159 -15.71 -0.26 5.99
N ASP A 160 -14.88 -0.93 6.78
CA ASP A 160 -14.97 -2.37 7.11
C ASP A 160 -14.93 -3.34 5.90
N ASP A 161 -14.56 -2.87 4.72
CA ASP A 161 -14.56 -3.62 3.46
C ASP A 161 -13.29 -3.38 2.62
N TRP A 162 -13.08 -4.19 1.59
CA TRP A 162 -11.98 -4.05 0.64
C TRP A 162 -12.22 -2.89 -0.34
N ASN A 163 -11.19 -2.08 -0.53
CA ASN A 163 -11.20 -0.93 -1.42
C ASN A 163 -10.11 -1.08 -2.48
N GLN A 164 -10.50 -1.01 -3.76
CA GLN A 164 -9.53 -1.00 -4.86
C GLN A 164 -8.92 0.39 -4.99
N TYR A 165 -7.60 0.47 -4.99
CA TYR A 165 -6.84 1.66 -5.31
C TYR A 165 -6.14 1.49 -6.66
N ARG A 166 -6.07 2.59 -7.40
CA ARG A 166 -5.21 2.74 -8.58
C ARG A 166 -4.45 4.05 -8.45
N ILE A 167 -3.16 4.02 -8.75
CA ILE A 167 -2.26 5.18 -8.71
C ILE A 167 -1.48 5.21 -10.02
N VAL A 168 -1.51 6.33 -10.74
CA VAL A 168 -0.66 6.56 -11.93
C VAL A 168 0.29 7.70 -11.58
N ALA A 169 1.59 7.41 -11.60
CA ALA A 169 2.64 8.41 -11.45
C ALA A 169 3.44 8.48 -12.76
N ARG A 170 3.33 9.60 -13.49
CA ARG A 170 4.04 9.84 -14.76
C ARG A 170 4.62 11.25 -14.79
N GLY A 171 5.94 11.36 -14.90
CA GLY A 171 6.66 12.61 -14.69
C GLY A 171 6.22 13.28 -13.38
N ALA A 172 5.89 14.57 -13.45
CA ALA A 172 5.43 15.34 -12.29
C ALA A 172 3.97 15.08 -11.90
N ARG A 173 3.20 14.30 -12.67
CA ARG A 173 1.77 14.07 -12.46
C ARG A 173 1.52 12.79 -11.66
N ILE A 174 0.72 12.90 -10.61
CA ILE A 174 0.26 11.78 -9.77
C ILE A 174 -1.26 11.83 -9.72
N GLN A 175 -1.90 10.77 -10.21
CA GLN A 175 -3.35 10.61 -10.23
C GLN A 175 -3.76 9.41 -9.37
N THR A 176 -4.87 9.53 -8.65
CA THR A 176 -5.36 8.48 -7.74
C THR A 176 -6.85 8.20 -7.95
N TRP A 177 -7.22 6.93 -7.81
CA TRP A 177 -8.61 6.45 -7.84
C TRP A 177 -8.88 5.51 -6.68
N ILE A 178 -10.11 5.55 -6.15
CA ILE A 178 -10.63 4.59 -5.18
C ILE A 178 -11.96 4.03 -5.70
N ASN A 179 -12.06 2.71 -5.81
CA ASN A 179 -13.25 2.00 -6.31
C ASN A 179 -13.74 2.57 -7.66
N GLY A 180 -12.80 2.84 -8.57
CA GLY A 180 -13.04 3.46 -9.87
C GLY A 180 -13.30 4.97 -9.88
N GLN A 181 -13.54 5.60 -8.72
CA GLN A 181 -13.79 7.05 -8.63
C GLN A 181 -12.47 7.84 -8.60
N PRO A 182 -12.28 8.88 -9.43
CA PRO A 182 -11.09 9.73 -9.38
C PRO A 182 -11.08 10.56 -8.09
N ILE A 183 -9.93 10.66 -7.44
CA ILE A 183 -9.77 11.31 -6.13
C ILE A 183 -8.85 12.53 -6.19
N ALA A 184 -7.62 12.36 -6.69
CA ALA A 184 -6.64 13.45 -6.82
C ALA A 184 -6.00 13.45 -8.21
N ASP A 185 -5.65 14.64 -8.70
CA ASP A 185 -4.88 14.86 -9.92
C ASP A 185 -3.85 15.97 -9.66
N LEU A 186 -2.72 15.57 -9.07
CA LEU A 186 -1.65 16.47 -8.67
C LEU A 186 -0.60 16.56 -9.77
N THR A 187 -0.14 17.77 -10.10
CA THR A 187 1.12 17.99 -10.82
C THR A 187 2.07 18.77 -9.92
N ASP A 188 3.20 18.17 -9.54
CA ASP A 188 4.16 18.73 -8.59
C ASP A 188 5.61 18.47 -9.02
N GLN A 189 6.15 19.41 -9.81
CA GLN A 189 7.51 19.34 -10.34
C GLN A 189 8.58 19.25 -9.23
N LYS A 190 8.37 19.92 -8.09
CA LYS A 190 9.30 19.90 -6.96
C LYS A 190 9.31 18.56 -6.22
N ILE A 191 8.20 17.81 -6.23
CA ILE A 191 8.21 16.41 -5.79
C ILE A 191 9.01 15.56 -6.77
N LEU A 192 8.80 15.68 -8.09
CA LEU A 192 9.57 14.92 -9.08
C LEU A 192 11.08 15.16 -8.95
N GLU A 193 11.51 16.42 -8.81
CA GLU A 193 12.93 16.79 -8.67
C GLU A 193 13.60 16.17 -7.43
N THR A 194 12.84 15.99 -6.34
CA THR A 194 13.36 15.47 -5.07
C THR A 194 13.13 13.97 -4.87
N HIS A 195 12.18 13.39 -5.60
CA HIS A 195 11.73 12.00 -5.54
C HIS A 195 11.40 11.49 -6.96
N PRO A 196 12.38 11.44 -7.89
CA PRO A 196 12.15 10.99 -9.26
C PRO A 196 11.89 9.48 -9.31
N THR A 197 12.54 8.74 -8.42
CA THR A 197 12.37 7.31 -8.19
C THR A 197 12.40 7.02 -6.69
N GLY A 198 11.82 5.90 -6.28
CA GLY A 198 11.92 5.42 -4.90
C GLY A 198 11.03 4.20 -4.65
N VAL A 199 10.96 3.76 -3.40
CA VAL A 199 10.22 2.54 -3.02
C VAL A 199 8.70 2.75 -3.06
N ILE A 200 7.96 1.65 -3.19
CA ILE A 200 6.58 1.57 -2.74
C ILE A 200 6.61 1.13 -1.27
N GLY A 201 5.82 1.76 -0.39
CA GLY A 201 5.87 1.47 1.04
C GLY A 201 4.49 1.43 1.71
N LEU A 202 4.13 0.27 2.27
CA LEU A 202 2.86 0.05 2.96
C LEU A 202 2.99 0.54 4.41
N GLN A 203 2.23 1.56 4.81
CA GLN A 203 2.33 2.16 6.14
C GLN A 203 1.42 1.48 7.18
N VAL A 204 2.00 1.12 8.33
CA VAL A 204 1.26 1.01 9.60
C VAL A 204 1.56 2.25 10.44
N HIS A 205 0.55 3.09 10.64
CA HIS A 205 0.70 4.35 11.36
C HIS A 205 0.90 4.11 12.87
N SER A 206 1.64 5.03 13.52
CA SER A 206 1.80 5.07 14.97
C SER A 206 0.46 5.18 15.71
N ILE A 207 0.36 4.50 16.85
CA ILE A 207 -0.79 4.59 17.76
C ILE A 207 -0.35 5.01 19.17
N ARG A 208 -1.23 5.71 19.88
CA ARG A 208 -1.06 5.98 21.31
C ARG A 208 -1.35 4.72 22.13
N LYS A 209 -0.70 4.59 23.29
CA LYS A 209 -0.96 3.53 24.27
C LYS A 209 -2.45 3.43 24.60
N GLY A 210 -2.99 2.21 24.66
CA GLY A 210 -4.39 1.91 24.96
C GLY A 210 -5.38 2.27 23.85
N ARG A 211 -4.94 2.41 22.59
CA ARG A 211 -5.82 2.73 21.46
C ARG A 211 -6.03 1.58 20.47
N GLY A 212 -5.14 0.60 20.44
CA GLY A 212 -5.21 -0.56 19.55
C GLY A 212 -5.51 -1.87 20.31
N PRO A 213 -5.16 -3.03 19.74
CA PRO A 213 -4.52 -3.20 18.43
C PRO A 213 -5.44 -2.81 17.27
N PHE A 214 -4.85 -2.34 16.18
CA PHE A 214 -5.49 -2.21 14.87
C PHE A 214 -4.63 -2.91 13.81
N LYS A 215 -5.26 -3.28 12.70
CA LYS A 215 -4.59 -3.78 11.51
C LYS A 215 -5.02 -3.06 10.24
N VAL A 216 -4.18 -3.20 9.23
CA VAL A 216 -4.44 -2.86 7.84
C VAL A 216 -3.92 -4.01 6.97
N ALA A 217 -4.66 -4.35 5.93
CA ALA A 217 -4.41 -5.51 5.09
C ALA A 217 -4.41 -5.10 3.62
N TRP A 218 -3.43 -5.57 2.85
CA TRP A 218 -3.27 -5.29 1.42
C TRP A 218 -3.14 -6.59 0.62
N ARG A 219 -3.82 -6.67 -0.52
CA ARG A 219 -3.76 -7.81 -1.45
C ARG A 219 -3.81 -7.33 -2.89
N ASN A 220 -3.60 -8.25 -3.84
CA ASN A 220 -3.65 -7.97 -5.28
C ASN A 220 -2.75 -6.79 -5.69
N ILE A 221 -1.61 -6.63 -4.98
CA ILE A 221 -0.66 -5.55 -5.22
C ILE A 221 0.10 -5.86 -6.50
N ARG A 222 -0.10 -5.05 -7.54
CA ARG A 222 0.59 -5.17 -8.83
C ARG A 222 1.03 -3.81 -9.34
N ILE A 223 2.19 -3.78 -10.00
CA ILE A 223 2.78 -2.56 -10.56
C ILE A 223 3.20 -2.78 -12.01
N ARG A 224 3.07 -1.74 -12.83
CA ARG A 224 3.55 -1.69 -14.21
C ARG A 224 4.38 -0.43 -14.39
N GLU A 225 5.65 -0.57 -14.74
CA GLU A 225 6.48 0.56 -15.12
C GLU A 225 6.01 1.15 -16.44
N LEU A 226 6.00 2.48 -16.53
CA LEU A 226 5.60 3.22 -17.72
C LEU A 226 6.84 3.70 -18.47
N LYS A 227 6.75 3.71 -19.80
CA LYS A 227 7.76 4.27 -20.71
C LYS A 227 7.37 5.69 -21.11
#